data_AF-A0AAN9CJC9-F1
#
_entry.id   AF-A0AAN9CJC9-F1
#
_cell.length_a   1.000
_cell.length_b   1.000
_cell.length_c   1.000
_cell.angle_alpha   90.00
_cell.angle_beta   90.00
_cell.angle_gamma   90.00
#
_symmetry.space_group_name_H-M   'P 1'
#
loop_
_entity.id
_entity.type
_entity.pdbx_description
1 polymer ?
#
loop_
_entity_poly.entity_id
_entity_poly.type
_entity_poly.pdbx_seq_one_letter_code
_entity_poly.pdbx_strand_id
1 'polypeptide(L)'
;MSLAEFLGRPNGDIKSLGDGQYLICPKGKDGYYLQTQLTMMCLGLQSCKLVIWTPSEDIELEIPFDKHYTDAQVQHLQNFFFVHMLPRLADDFADKKIHLCPTYLQMFNA
;
A
#
# COMPACT_ATOMS: atom_id res chain seq x y z
N MET A 1 21.16 12.36 -3.48
CA MET A 1 19.85 12.96 -3.82
C MET A 1 19.43 13.74 -2.61
N SER A 2 19.21 15.04 -2.75
CA SER A 2 18.73 15.88 -1.64
C SER A 2 17.23 15.70 -1.42
N LEU A 3 16.73 16.15 -0.27
CA LEU A 3 15.31 16.06 0.03
C LEU A 3 14.50 16.99 -0.91
N ALA A 4 15.08 18.14 -1.28
CA ALA A 4 14.52 19.04 -2.29
C ALA A 4 14.40 18.38 -3.68
N GLU A 5 15.40 17.62 -4.12
CA GLU A 5 15.34 16.87 -5.39
C GLU A 5 14.26 15.78 -5.37
N PHE A 6 14.09 15.09 -4.24
CA PHE A 6 13.07 14.08 -4.06
C PHE A 6 11.65 14.69 -4.11
N LEU A 7 11.44 15.78 -3.38
CA LEU A 7 10.16 16.49 -3.29
C LEU A 7 9.81 17.28 -4.56
N GLY A 8 10.80 17.69 -5.34
CA GLY A 8 10.61 18.43 -6.60
C GLY A 8 10.09 17.59 -7.76
N ARG A 9 9.85 16.28 -7.56
CA ARG A 9 9.37 15.39 -8.62
C ARG A 9 7.92 15.74 -8.99
N PRO A 10 7.60 15.96 -10.28
CA PRO A 10 6.26 16.38 -10.71
C PRO A 10 5.17 15.35 -10.41
N ASN A 11 5.55 14.07 -10.33
CA ASN A 11 4.65 12.95 -10.00
C ASN A 11 5.01 12.30 -8.65
N GLY A 12 5.63 13.06 -7.74
CA GLY A 12 5.94 12.57 -6.41
C GLY A 12 4.69 12.32 -5.58
N ASP A 13 4.77 11.32 -4.71
CA ASP A 13 3.72 11.00 -3.73
C ASP A 13 3.63 12.06 -2.62
N ILE A 14 4.61 12.95 -2.50
CA ILE A 14 4.65 14.01 -1.49
C ILE A 14 4.70 15.36 -2.20
N LYS A 15 3.85 16.30 -1.78
CA LYS A 15 3.79 17.67 -2.30
C LYS A 15 4.08 18.67 -1.19
N SER A 16 4.92 19.65 -1.51
CA SER A 16 5.07 20.85 -0.68
C SER A 16 3.84 21.74 -0.85
N LEU A 17 3.27 22.20 0.26
CA LEU A 17 2.17 23.17 0.29
C LEU A 17 2.66 24.61 0.46
N GLY A 18 3.97 24.81 0.65
CA GLY A 18 4.55 26.07 1.13
C GLY A 18 4.75 26.05 2.65
N ASP A 19 5.55 26.99 3.16
CA ASP A 19 5.77 27.21 4.60
C ASP A 19 6.24 25.98 5.40
N GLY A 20 6.98 25.06 4.76
CA GLY A 20 7.48 23.83 5.38
C GLY A 20 6.41 22.76 5.59
N GLN A 21 5.21 22.94 5.06
CA GLN A 21 4.14 21.95 5.13
C GLN A 21 4.18 20.99 3.94
N TYR A 22 3.96 19.71 4.24
CA TYR A 22 3.95 18.64 3.24
C TYR A 22 2.66 17.84 3.31
N LEU A 23 2.19 17.39 2.14
CA LEU A 23 1.03 16.55 1.98
C LEU A 23 1.44 15.26 1.26
N ILE A 24 0.98 14.13 1.77
CA ILE A 24 1.00 12.87 1.03
C ILE A 24 -0.22 12.77 0.10
N CYS A 25 0.01 12.42 -1.16
CA CYS A 25 -1.00 12.34 -2.20
C CYS A 25 -1.72 10.98 -2.15
N PRO A 26 -3.06 10.93 -1.95
CA PRO A 26 -3.79 9.66 -1.92
C PRO A 26 -3.76 8.86 -3.23
N LYS A 27 -3.47 9.54 -4.34
CA LYS A 27 -3.33 8.97 -5.69
C LYS A 27 -1.87 9.03 -6.18
N GLY A 28 -0.92 9.06 -5.23
CA GLY A 28 0.50 8.95 -5.53
C GLY A 28 0.79 7.68 -6.32
N LYS A 29 1.72 7.78 -7.27
CA LYS A 29 2.08 6.69 -8.17
C LYS A 29 2.81 5.57 -7.42
N ASP A 30 3.60 5.94 -6.42
CA ASP A 30 4.41 4.99 -5.65
C ASP A 30 3.60 4.34 -4.51
N GLY A 31 2.37 4.80 -4.28
CA GLY A 31 1.39 4.18 -3.41
C GLY A 31 1.66 4.39 -1.91
N TYR A 32 2.44 5.41 -1.53
CA TYR A 32 2.82 5.62 -0.13
C TYR A 32 1.61 5.83 0.77
N TYR A 33 0.60 6.57 0.31
CA TYR A 33 -0.62 6.78 1.09
C TYR A 33 -1.36 5.46 1.32
N LEU A 34 -1.54 4.66 0.26
CA LEU A 34 -2.18 3.35 0.32
C LEU A 34 -1.44 2.44 1.31
N GLN A 35 -0.12 2.35 1.18
CA GLN A 35 0.72 1.53 2.06
C GLN A 35 0.56 1.95 3.52
N THR A 36 0.60 3.25 3.79
CA THR A 36 0.49 3.81 5.15
C THR A 36 -0.90 3.52 5.76
N GLN A 37 -1.97 3.77 5.00
CA GLN A 37 -3.34 3.56 5.44
C GLN A 37 -3.67 2.07 5.70
N LEU A 38 -3.27 1.17 4.80
CA LEU A 38 -3.45 -0.27 4.99
C LEU A 38 -2.63 -0.79 6.19
N THR A 39 -1.41 -0.28 6.39
CA THR A 39 -0.59 -0.65 7.54
C THR A 39 -1.26 -0.23 8.85
N MET A 40 -1.75 1.02 8.94
CA MET A 40 -2.48 1.49 10.11
C MET A 40 -3.73 0.67 10.38
N MET A 41 -4.48 0.29 9.34
CA MET A 41 -5.64 -0.59 9.48
C MET A 41 -5.27 -1.96 10.05
N CYS A 42 -4.23 -2.61 9.49
CA CYS A 42 -3.77 -3.93 9.95
C CYS A 42 -3.30 -3.91 11.41
N LEU A 43 -2.78 -2.78 11.88
CA LEU A 43 -2.27 -2.59 13.25
C LEU A 43 -3.29 -1.96 14.21
N GLY A 44 -4.45 -1.52 13.72
CA GLY A 44 -5.45 -0.79 14.51
C GLY A 44 -5.01 0.62 14.95
N LEU A 45 -4.09 1.26 14.23
CA LEU A 45 -3.58 2.60 14.54
C LEU A 45 -4.51 3.69 14.02
N GLN A 46 -4.59 4.81 14.75
CA GLN A 46 -5.40 5.99 14.37
C GLN A 46 -4.58 7.11 13.74
N SER A 47 -3.26 7.09 13.91
CA SER A 47 -2.32 7.97 13.24
C SER A 47 -0.92 7.33 13.22
N CYS A 48 -0.06 7.82 12.34
CA CYS A 48 1.36 7.49 12.34
C CYS A 48 2.21 8.67 11.84
N LYS A 49 3.52 8.59 12.05
CA LYS A 49 4.48 9.49 11.41
C LYS A 49 5.10 8.82 10.20
N LEU A 50 5.04 9.47 9.05
CA LEU A 50 5.84 9.15 7.89
C LEU A 50 7.11 10.00 7.93
N VAL A 51 8.28 9.35 7.97
CA VAL A 51 9.57 10.03 7.97
C VAL A 51 10.25 9.81 6.62
N ILE A 52 10.63 10.90 5.98
CA ILE A 52 11.41 10.88 4.74
C ILE A 52 12.73 11.54 5.05
N TRP A 53 13.82 10.83 4.79
CA TRP A 53 15.13 11.26 5.28
C TRP A 53 16.22 11.02 4.25
N THR A 54 17.27 11.83 4.39
CA THR A 54 18.58 11.71 3.77
C THR A 54 19.63 11.77 4.90
N PRO A 55 20.91 11.47 4.66
CA PRO A 55 21.92 11.54 5.72
C PRO A 55 22.06 12.91 6.42
N SER A 56 21.59 13.99 5.80
CA SER A 56 21.73 15.37 6.30
C SER A 56 20.41 16.08 6.60
N GLU A 57 19.28 15.54 6.17
CA GLU A 57 17.97 16.22 6.20
C GLU A 57 16.85 15.21 6.42
N ASP A 58 15.81 15.59 7.13
CA ASP A 58 14.59 14.79 7.28
C ASP A 58 13.34 15.68 7.29
N ILE A 59 12.22 15.06 6.93
CA ILE A 59 10.89 15.62 7.13
C ILE A 59 10.00 14.57 7.80
N GLU A 60 9.14 15.03 8.69
CA GLU A 60 8.13 14.22 9.34
C GLU A 60 6.74 14.69 8.91
N LEU A 61 5.88 13.76 8.52
CA LEU A 61 4.48 14.02 8.23
C LEU A 61 3.62 13.23 9.21
N GLU A 62 2.73 13.91 9.92
CA GLU A 62 1.70 13.25 10.71
C GLU A 62 0.54 12.84 9.78
N ILE A 63 0.28 11.53 9.71
CA ILE A 63 -0.73 10.96 8.84
C ILE A 63 -1.87 10.40 9.71
N PRO A 64 -3.07 11.01 9.67
CA PRO A 64 -4.24 10.44 10.32
C PRO A 64 -4.74 9.21 9.54
N PHE A 65 -5.34 8.28 10.26
CA PHE A 65 -6.05 7.15 9.65
C PHE A 65 -7.32 7.64 8.93
N ASP A 66 -7.43 7.31 7.66
CA ASP A 66 -8.58 7.59 6.81
C ASP A 66 -9.34 6.29 6.57
N LYS A 67 -10.32 6.04 7.44
CA LYS A 67 -11.15 4.83 7.36
C LYS A 67 -11.90 4.73 6.03
N HIS A 68 -12.45 5.84 5.55
CA HIS A 68 -13.28 5.82 4.34
C HIS A 68 -12.47 5.48 3.10
N TYR A 69 -11.29 6.09 2.95
CA TYR A 69 -10.34 5.73 1.90
C TYR A 69 -9.96 4.25 2.02
N THR A 70 -9.58 3.81 3.21
CA THR A 70 -9.08 2.45 3.43
C THR A 70 -10.13 1.39 3.12
N ASP A 71 -11.37 1.57 3.61
CA ASP A 71 -12.49 0.65 3.34
C ASP A 71 -12.71 0.48 1.82
N ALA A 72 -12.66 1.58 1.06
CA ALA A 72 -12.79 1.54 -0.40
C ALA A 72 -11.65 0.77 -1.08
N GLN A 73 -10.42 0.93 -0.60
CA GLN A 73 -9.28 0.17 -1.13
C GLN A 73 -9.37 -1.33 -0.80
N VAL A 74 -9.81 -1.68 0.41
CA VAL A 74 -10.04 -3.07 0.81
C VAL A 74 -11.11 -3.71 -0.05
N GLN A 75 -12.21 -3.01 -0.32
CA GLN A 75 -13.25 -3.51 -1.22
C GLN A 75 -12.71 -3.78 -2.62
N HIS A 76 -11.89 -2.88 -3.17
CA HIS A 76 -11.23 -3.10 -4.46
C HIS A 76 -10.28 -4.30 -4.44
N LEU A 77 -9.47 -4.45 -3.38
CA LEU A 77 -8.54 -5.58 -3.22
C LEU A 77 -9.29 -6.92 -3.10
N GLN A 78 -10.39 -6.95 -2.34
CA GLN A 78 -11.24 -8.14 -2.22
C GLN A 78 -11.84 -8.51 -3.57
N ASN A 79 -12.41 -7.54 -4.30
CA ASN A 79 -12.95 -7.78 -5.64
C ASN A 79 -11.86 -8.31 -6.58
N PHE A 80 -10.68 -7.69 -6.60
CA PHE A 80 -9.57 -8.15 -7.43
C PHE A 80 -9.15 -9.59 -7.08
N PHE A 81 -8.99 -9.88 -5.80
CA PHE A 81 -8.58 -11.20 -5.33
C PHE A 81 -9.61 -12.28 -5.71
N PHE A 82 -10.89 -12.09 -5.36
CA PHE A 82 -11.91 -13.13 -5.53
C PHE A 82 -12.45 -13.24 -6.96
N VAL A 83 -12.53 -12.14 -7.71
CA VAL A 83 -13.12 -12.13 -9.06
C VAL A 83 -12.09 -12.39 -10.15
N HIS A 84 -10.82 -12.01 -9.93
CA HIS A 84 -9.79 -12.11 -10.97
C HIS A 84 -8.66 -13.06 -10.59
N MET A 85 -8.02 -12.85 -9.43
CA MET A 85 -6.82 -13.60 -9.07
C MET A 85 -7.14 -15.07 -8.74
N LEU A 86 -8.13 -15.31 -7.89
CA LEU A 86 -8.48 -16.64 -7.41
C LEU A 86 -8.98 -17.57 -8.54
N PRO A 87 -9.90 -17.15 -9.43
CA PRO A 87 -10.30 -17.98 -10.57
C PRO A 87 -9.11 -18.33 -11.47
N ARG A 88 -8.23 -17.36 -11.72
CA ARG A 88 -7.03 -17.60 -12.53
C ARG A 88 -6.09 -18.62 -11.89
N LEU A 89 -5.89 -18.53 -10.57
CA LEU A 89 -5.09 -19.52 -9.84
C LEU A 89 -5.73 -20.91 -9.89
N ALA A 90 -7.06 -21.01 -9.81
CA ALA A 90 -7.76 -22.28 -9.95
C ALA A 90 -7.58 -22.89 -11.35
N ASP A 91 -7.72 -22.08 -12.42
CA ASP A 91 -7.48 -22.51 -13.80
C ASP A 91 -6.03 -22.96 -14.00
N ASP A 92 -5.05 -22.15 -13.55
CA ASP A 92 -3.64 -22.48 -13.69
C ASP A 92 -3.25 -23.73 -12.87
N PHE A 93 -3.94 -24.01 -11.76
CA PHE A 93 -3.76 -25.26 -11.01
C PHE A 93 -4.35 -26.46 -11.76
N ALA A 94 -5.56 -26.34 -12.32
CA ALA A 94 -6.19 -27.37 -13.14
C ALA A 94 -5.35 -27.72 -14.37
N ASP A 95 -4.73 -26.71 -14.99
CA ASP A 95 -3.81 -26.82 -16.12
C ASP A 95 -2.41 -27.31 -15.72
N LYS A 96 -2.15 -27.57 -14.43
CA LYS A 96 -0.84 -27.98 -13.87
C LYS A 96 0.29 -26.97 -14.13
N LYS A 97 -0.04 -25.69 -14.32
CA LYS A 97 0.95 -24.60 -14.46
C LYS A 97 1.47 -24.14 -13.09
N ILE A 98 0.66 -24.32 -12.04
CA ILE A 98 1.07 -24.08 -10.66
C ILE A 98 0.89 -25.34 -9.82
N HIS A 99 1.78 -25.52 -8.83
CA HIS A 99 1.69 -26.59 -7.86
C HIS A 99 1.34 -26.01 -6.49
N LEU A 100 0.33 -26.58 -5.84
CA LEU A 100 0.04 -26.27 -4.45
C LEU A 100 1.11 -26.88 -3.55
N CYS A 101 1.46 -26.18 -2.48
CA CYS A 101 2.39 -26.74 -1.50
C CYS A 101 1.74 -27.95 -0.78
N PRO A 102 2.54 -28.91 -0.29
CA PRO A 102 2.00 -30.11 0.37
C PRO A 102 1.05 -29.81 1.53
N THR A 103 1.34 -28.76 2.31
CA THR A 103 0.48 -28.31 3.42
C THR A 103 -0.93 -27.95 2.97
N TYR A 104 -1.07 -27.28 1.82
CA TYR A 104 -2.37 -26.90 1.29
C TYR A 104 -3.14 -28.12 0.76
N LEU A 105 -2.43 -29.08 0.15
CA LEU A 105 -3.04 -30.33 -0.34
C LEU A 105 -3.59 -31.20 0.79
N GLN A 106 -2.98 -31.16 1.97
CA GLN A 106 -3.48 -31.90 3.15
C GLN A 106 -4.87 -31.40 3.57
N MET A 107 -5.18 -30.12 3.38
CA MET A 107 -6.47 -29.54 3.75
C MET A 107 -7.64 -29.99 2.86
N PHE A 108 -7.37 -30.54 1.66
CA PHE A 108 -8.41 -31.09 0.79
C PHE A 108 -8.78 -32.55 1.09
N ASN A 109 -7.94 -33.25 1.84
CA ASN A 109 -8.11 -34.68 2.15
C ASN A 109 -8.57 -34.91 3.60
N ALA A 110 -8.85 -33.84 4.35
CA ALA A 110 -9.40 -33.86 5.70
C ALA A 110 -10.89 -33.53 5.65
#